data_AF-D9X7B1-F1
#
_entry.id   AF-D9X7B1-F1
#
_cell.length_a   1.000
_cell.length_b   1.000
_cell.length_c   1.000
_cell.angle_alpha   90.00
_cell.angle_beta   90.00
_cell.angle_gamma   90.00
#
_symmetry.space_group_name_H-M   'P 1'
#
loop_
_entity.id
_entity.type
_entity.pdbx_description
1 polymer ?
#
loop_
_entity_poly.entity_id
_entity_poly.type
_entity_poly.pdbx_seq_one_letter_code
_entity_poly.pdbx_strand_id
1 'polypeptide(L)'
;MDRRSFNRRVLLGGAAVATSLSVAPEAISADGPAKTAPAGGEVKRIKLYAEKLPDGQMGYGLEKGKASIPGPLIELNEGDTLHVEFENTMDVAVSLHVHGLDYEITSDGTKLNRSHVEPGGTRTYTWRTHAPGRRKDGTWRAGSAGYWHYHDHVVGTEHGTQGLQKGLYGPVIVRRKGDVLPDRTHTVVFNDMRINNRPPHSGPDFEATVGDRVEFVVITHGEFYHTFHMHGHRWADNRTGMLTGPDDPSQVIDNKITGPADSFGFQVIAGEGVGAGAWMYHCHVQSHSDMGMVGLFLVKKPDGTIPGYDPHEHGEQPPAGGHEH
;
A
#
# COMPACT_ATOMS: atom_id res chain seq x y z
N MET A 1 69.88 -31.42 -40.59
CA MET A 1 69.60 -32.87 -40.72
C MET A 1 69.13 -33.29 -39.34
N ASP A 2 67.88 -33.66 -39.08
CA ASP A 2 67.01 -34.50 -39.89
C ASP A 2 65.52 -34.15 -39.69
N ARG A 3 64.74 -34.39 -40.74
CA ARG A 3 63.30 -34.14 -40.86
C ARG A 3 62.53 -35.36 -40.37
N ARG A 4 61.42 -35.17 -39.65
CA ARG A 4 60.25 -36.07 -39.78
C ARG A 4 58.94 -35.30 -39.75
N SER A 5 58.22 -35.48 -40.84
CA SER A 5 56.92 -34.97 -41.24
C SER A 5 55.81 -36.02 -41.03
N PHE A 6 54.56 -35.57 -41.20
CA PHE A 6 53.27 -36.28 -41.30
C PHE A 6 52.58 -36.59 -39.94
N ASN A 7 51.28 -36.35 -39.74
CA ASN A 7 50.20 -36.10 -40.70
C ASN A 7 48.99 -35.36 -40.10
N ARG A 8 48.34 -34.52 -40.92
CA ARG A 8 47.02 -33.95 -40.68
C ARG A 8 45.96 -35.05 -40.66
N ARG A 9 45.08 -35.06 -39.65
CA ARG A 9 43.69 -35.49 -39.82
C ARG A 9 42.76 -34.45 -39.22
N VAL A 10 42.04 -33.82 -40.13
CA VAL A 10 40.88 -32.97 -39.94
C VAL A 10 39.78 -33.82 -39.30
N LEU A 11 39.22 -33.33 -38.19
CA LEU A 11 37.88 -33.69 -37.75
C LEU A 11 37.10 -32.37 -37.68
N LEU A 12 36.36 -32.12 -38.76
CA LEU A 12 35.27 -31.17 -38.83
C LEU A 12 34.17 -31.67 -37.88
N GLY A 13 34.17 -31.16 -36.65
CA GLY A 13 33.02 -31.23 -35.75
C GLY A 13 32.39 -29.84 -35.71
N GLY A 14 31.27 -29.67 -36.41
CA GLY A 14 30.53 -28.41 -36.42
C GLY A 14 30.04 -28.06 -35.02
N ALA A 15 30.63 -27.02 -34.43
CA ALA A 15 30.04 -26.34 -33.29
C ALA A 15 28.96 -25.41 -33.84
N ALA A 16 27.71 -25.86 -33.82
CA ALA A 16 26.58 -24.96 -33.90
C ALA A 16 26.56 -24.15 -32.60
N VAL A 17 27.17 -22.96 -32.61
CA VAL A 17 26.98 -21.96 -31.56
C VAL A 17 25.55 -21.47 -31.74
N ALA A 18 24.61 -22.09 -31.04
CA ALA A 18 23.30 -21.51 -30.82
C ALA A 18 23.51 -20.28 -29.93
N THR A 19 23.75 -19.12 -30.53
CA THR A 19 23.55 -17.84 -29.86
C THR A 19 22.06 -17.72 -29.60
N SER A 20 21.60 -18.25 -28.46
CA SER A 20 20.32 -17.85 -27.90
C SER A 20 20.48 -16.37 -27.53
N LEU A 21 20.11 -15.49 -28.44
CA LEU A 21 19.83 -14.09 -28.12
C LEU A 21 18.67 -14.13 -27.13
N SER A 22 19.00 -14.14 -25.84
CA SER A 22 18.06 -13.79 -24.79
C SER A 22 17.70 -12.33 -25.03
N VAL A 23 16.62 -12.12 -25.79
CA VAL A 23 16.00 -10.81 -25.94
C VAL A 23 15.54 -10.47 -24.52
N ALA A 24 16.23 -9.55 -23.86
CA ALA A 24 15.72 -9.00 -22.61
C ALA A 24 14.31 -8.47 -22.92
N PRO A 25 13.30 -8.78 -22.10
CA PRO A 25 11.97 -8.27 -22.36
C PRO A 25 12.04 -6.75 -22.45
N GLU A 26 11.52 -6.19 -23.55
CA GLU A 26 11.42 -4.75 -23.73
C GLU A 26 10.65 -4.17 -22.54
N ALA A 27 11.21 -3.13 -21.91
CA ALA A 27 10.53 -2.43 -20.84
C ALA A 27 9.23 -1.85 -21.41
N ILE A 28 8.10 -2.34 -20.92
CA ILE A 28 6.78 -1.79 -21.24
C ILE A 28 6.73 -0.44 -20.54
N SER A 29 6.87 0.63 -21.32
CA SER A 29 6.80 2.00 -20.81
C SER A 29 5.34 2.34 -20.49
N ALA A 30 5.12 3.14 -19.44
CA ALA A 30 3.82 3.74 -19.20
C ALA A 30 3.45 4.66 -20.39
N ASP A 31 2.18 4.65 -20.80
CA ASP A 31 1.72 5.48 -21.92
C ASP A 31 1.75 6.97 -21.56
N GLY A 32 2.76 7.69 -22.07
CA GLY A 32 2.86 9.16 -22.01
C GLY A 32 3.66 9.73 -20.82
N PRO A 33 3.89 11.06 -20.81
CA PRO A 33 4.64 11.72 -19.74
C PRO A 33 3.88 11.60 -18.41
N ALA A 34 4.59 11.21 -17.35
CA ALA A 34 4.03 11.09 -16.01
C ALA A 34 3.39 12.40 -15.53
N LYS A 35 2.14 12.33 -15.06
CA LYS A 35 1.49 13.45 -14.35
C LYS A 35 2.19 13.65 -13.01
N THR A 36 2.30 14.90 -12.56
CA THR A 36 2.97 15.21 -11.28
C THR A 36 2.12 16.08 -10.38
N ALA A 37 2.25 15.89 -9.07
CA ALA A 37 1.56 16.67 -8.06
C ALA A 37 1.90 18.17 -8.14
N PRO A 38 0.91 19.08 -8.06
CA PRO A 38 1.17 20.51 -7.96
C PRO A 38 1.72 20.86 -6.56
N ALA A 39 2.10 22.13 -6.36
CA ALA A 39 2.35 22.62 -5.01
C ALA A 39 1.04 22.69 -4.22
N GLY A 40 1.11 22.43 -2.91
CA GLY A 40 -0.01 22.66 -2.00
C GLY A 40 -0.06 24.11 -1.50
N GLY A 41 -0.74 24.29 -0.37
CA GLY A 41 -0.99 25.59 0.25
C GLY A 41 -2.49 25.94 0.35
N GLU A 42 -3.37 24.99 0.02
CA GLU A 42 -4.81 25.18 0.05
C GLU A 42 -5.38 24.87 1.44
N VAL A 43 -6.45 25.57 1.81
CA VAL A 43 -7.27 25.20 2.98
C VAL A 43 -8.44 24.37 2.48
N LYS A 44 -8.44 23.09 2.84
CA LYS A 44 -9.43 22.08 2.45
C LYS A 44 -10.33 21.74 3.63
N ARG A 45 -11.51 21.22 3.32
CA ARG A 45 -12.51 20.83 4.32
C ARG A 45 -13.25 19.59 3.86
N ILE A 46 -13.39 18.61 4.75
CA ILE A 46 -14.17 17.39 4.52
C ILE A 46 -15.08 17.11 5.70
N LYS A 47 -16.13 16.34 5.46
CA LYS A 47 -16.89 15.67 6.54
C LYS A 47 -16.40 14.24 6.67
N LEU A 48 -16.36 13.75 7.89
CA LEU A 48 -15.99 12.36 8.17
C LEU A 48 -16.86 11.83 9.31
N TYR A 49 -17.38 10.62 9.13
CA TYR A 49 -18.26 9.95 10.07
C TYR A 49 -17.57 8.69 10.57
N ALA A 50 -17.63 8.44 11.88
CA ALA A 50 -17.36 7.12 12.42
C ALA A 50 -18.67 6.41 12.70
N GLU A 51 -18.82 5.20 12.15
CA GLU A 51 -20.08 4.45 12.16
C GLU A 51 -19.84 2.99 12.56
N LYS A 52 -20.82 2.40 13.24
CA LYS A 52 -20.88 0.95 13.46
C LYS A 52 -21.46 0.29 12.22
N LEU A 53 -20.77 -0.70 11.67
CA LEU A 53 -21.19 -1.45 10.49
C LEU A 53 -22.16 -2.59 10.86
N PRO A 54 -23.00 -3.08 9.92
CA PRO A 54 -24.01 -4.11 10.20
C PRO A 54 -23.45 -5.44 10.75
N ASP A 55 -22.21 -5.77 10.44
CA ASP A 55 -21.51 -6.97 10.89
C ASP A 55 -20.80 -6.81 12.25
N GLY A 56 -21.02 -5.69 12.93
CA GLY A 56 -20.44 -5.38 14.24
C GLY A 56 -19.05 -4.74 14.20
N GLN A 57 -18.51 -4.53 13.00
CA GLN A 57 -17.30 -3.74 12.76
C GLN A 57 -17.56 -2.24 12.94
N MET A 58 -16.52 -1.42 12.79
CA MET A 58 -16.57 0.04 12.86
C MET A 58 -15.72 0.61 11.73
N GLY A 59 -16.21 1.65 11.06
CA GLY A 59 -15.51 2.23 9.92
C GLY A 59 -15.65 3.74 9.85
N TYR A 60 -14.78 4.36 9.06
CA TYR A 60 -14.87 5.78 8.71
C TYR A 60 -15.49 5.95 7.32
N GLY A 61 -16.27 7.01 7.12
CA GLY A 61 -16.90 7.32 5.83
C GLY A 61 -17.02 8.82 5.58
N LEU A 62 -16.97 9.25 4.31
CA LEU A 62 -17.16 10.66 3.94
C LEU A 62 -18.63 11.08 3.96
N GLU A 63 -19.55 10.11 3.93
CA GLU A 63 -21.00 10.29 3.99
C GLU A 63 -21.58 9.31 5.01
N LYS A 64 -22.67 9.69 5.70
CA LYS A 64 -23.39 8.80 6.62
C LYS A 64 -23.94 7.57 5.88
N GLY A 65 -23.80 6.40 6.48
CA GLY A 65 -24.18 5.11 5.91
C GLY A 65 -23.25 4.63 4.81
N LYS A 66 -22.08 5.26 4.63
CA LYS A 66 -21.08 4.95 3.60
C LYS A 66 -19.69 4.70 4.19
N ALA A 67 -19.60 4.42 5.50
CA ALA A 67 -18.36 3.96 6.11
C ALA A 67 -17.80 2.70 5.43
N SER A 68 -16.47 2.64 5.34
CA SER A 68 -15.72 1.54 4.73
C SER A 68 -14.55 1.12 5.61
N ILE A 69 -14.02 -0.07 5.34
CA ILE A 69 -12.77 -0.58 5.93
C ILE A 69 -11.88 -1.06 4.77
N PRO A 70 -10.70 -0.46 4.53
CA PRO A 70 -10.19 0.74 5.19
C PRO A 70 -11.11 1.96 4.96
N GLY A 71 -10.98 2.97 5.81
CA GLY A 71 -11.63 4.27 5.62
C GLY A 71 -11.20 4.96 4.32
N PRO A 72 -11.86 6.07 3.94
CA PRO A 72 -11.56 6.80 2.72
C PRO A 72 -10.11 7.28 2.64
N LEU A 73 -9.50 7.18 1.46
CA LEU A 73 -8.20 7.79 1.19
C LEU A 73 -8.29 9.31 1.28
N ILE A 74 -7.40 9.91 2.07
CA ILE A 74 -7.21 11.36 2.15
C ILE A 74 -5.89 11.70 1.44
N GLU A 75 -5.96 12.55 0.42
CA GLU A 75 -4.79 12.99 -0.33
C GLU A 75 -4.61 14.50 -0.26
N LEU A 76 -3.40 14.94 0.12
CA LEU A 76 -3.01 16.33 0.29
C LEU A 76 -1.69 16.61 -0.43
N ASN A 77 -1.43 17.88 -0.76
CA ASN A 77 -0.10 18.33 -1.18
C ASN A 77 0.61 19.04 -0.02
N GLU A 78 1.94 18.94 0.07
CA GLU A 78 2.73 19.66 1.07
C GLU A 78 2.41 21.17 1.07
N GLY A 79 2.01 21.69 2.23
CA GLY A 79 1.53 23.06 2.44
C GLY A 79 0.02 23.16 2.68
N ASP A 80 -0.77 22.15 2.28
CA ASP A 80 -2.20 22.13 2.53
C ASP A 80 -2.54 22.06 4.02
N THR A 81 -3.69 22.65 4.37
CA THR A 81 -4.37 22.48 5.66
C THR A 81 -5.71 21.78 5.42
N LEU A 82 -6.01 20.73 6.19
CA LEU A 82 -7.27 20.01 6.14
C LEU A 82 -8.04 20.20 7.45
N HIS A 83 -9.27 20.71 7.34
CA HIS A 83 -10.25 20.68 8.42
C HIS A 83 -11.20 19.49 8.23
N VAL A 84 -11.20 18.56 9.17
CA VAL A 84 -12.09 17.38 9.17
C VAL A 84 -13.24 17.66 10.13
N GLU A 85 -14.42 17.96 9.58
CA GLU A 85 -15.67 18.04 10.33
C GLU A 85 -16.14 16.63 10.67
N PHE A 86 -15.73 16.17 11.85
CA PHE A 86 -15.93 14.81 12.31
C PHE A 86 -17.21 14.68 13.14
N GLU A 87 -18.00 13.64 12.86
CA GLU A 87 -19.17 13.26 13.64
C GLU A 87 -19.09 11.79 14.07
N ASN A 88 -19.30 11.56 15.37
CA ASN A 88 -19.42 10.22 15.92
C ASN A 88 -20.89 9.78 15.92
N THR A 89 -21.27 8.83 15.05
CA THR A 89 -22.65 8.31 15.00
C THR A 89 -22.86 7.06 15.86
N MET A 90 -21.81 6.60 16.57
CA MET A 90 -21.83 5.41 17.41
C MET A 90 -22.30 5.72 18.83
N ASP A 91 -22.48 4.65 19.62
CA ASP A 91 -22.90 4.66 21.03
C ASP A 91 -21.74 4.63 22.03
N VAL A 92 -20.50 4.71 21.54
CA VAL A 92 -19.26 4.78 22.34
C VAL A 92 -18.41 5.97 21.92
N ALA A 93 -17.55 6.46 22.81
CA ALA A 93 -16.58 7.48 22.47
C ALA A 93 -15.61 6.96 21.39
N VAL A 94 -15.27 7.81 20.43
CA VAL A 94 -14.35 7.53 19.31
C VAL A 94 -13.46 8.74 19.06
N SER A 95 -12.33 8.54 18.39
CA SER A 95 -11.47 9.64 17.99
C SER A 95 -10.96 9.51 16.56
N LEU A 96 -10.12 10.46 16.18
CA LEU A 96 -9.40 10.48 14.92
C LEU A 96 -7.98 10.99 15.19
N HIS A 97 -7.02 10.09 15.13
CA HIS A 97 -5.59 10.35 15.25
C HIS A 97 -4.91 10.16 13.90
N VAL A 98 -3.86 10.93 13.58
CA VAL A 98 -3.17 10.86 12.29
C VAL A 98 -1.65 10.80 12.47
N HIS A 99 -0.98 10.00 11.65
CA HIS A 99 0.48 9.90 11.62
C HIS A 99 1.10 10.90 10.64
N GLY A 100 2.28 11.41 10.97
CA GLY A 100 3.16 12.19 10.08
C GLY A 100 2.73 13.62 9.73
N LEU A 101 1.45 13.97 9.84
CA LEU A 101 0.95 15.32 9.60
C LEU A 101 1.19 16.24 10.82
N ASP A 102 1.23 17.55 10.60
CA ASP A 102 1.33 18.53 11.68
C ASP A 102 -0.05 18.78 12.29
N TYR A 103 -0.23 18.54 13.58
CA TYR A 103 -1.44 18.89 14.31
C TYR A 103 -1.10 19.53 15.66
N GLU A 104 -2.05 20.27 16.21
CA GLU A 104 -1.95 20.74 17.59
C GLU A 104 -2.54 19.70 18.55
N ILE A 105 -2.20 19.78 19.82
CA ILE A 105 -2.64 18.82 20.85
C ILE A 105 -4.18 18.71 20.95
N THR A 106 -4.92 19.73 20.49
CA THR A 106 -6.38 19.71 20.41
C THR A 106 -6.93 18.85 19.27
N SER A 107 -6.08 18.37 18.36
CA SER A 107 -6.42 17.48 17.24
C SER A 107 -5.65 16.15 17.30
N ASP A 108 -5.10 15.81 18.47
CA ASP A 108 -4.36 14.56 18.69
C ASP A 108 -5.26 13.32 18.68
N GLY A 109 -6.54 13.47 19.00
CA GLY A 109 -7.51 12.37 19.03
C GLY A 109 -7.35 11.44 20.23
N THR A 110 -6.90 11.93 21.39
CA THR A 110 -6.70 11.10 22.58
C THR A 110 -7.56 11.57 23.76
N LYS A 111 -7.89 10.67 24.71
CA LYS A 111 -8.60 11.10 25.92
C LYS A 111 -7.73 11.94 26.84
N LEU A 112 -6.40 11.75 26.80
CA LEU A 112 -5.43 12.46 27.64
C LEU A 112 -5.59 13.98 27.54
N ASN A 113 -5.72 14.50 26.31
CA ASN A 113 -5.91 15.92 26.02
C ASN A 113 -7.35 16.27 25.64
N ARG A 114 -8.31 15.36 25.90
CA ARG A 114 -9.75 15.55 25.68
C ARG A 114 -10.07 15.95 24.24
N SER A 115 -9.37 15.32 23.30
CA SER A 115 -9.58 15.54 21.87
C SER A 115 -10.36 14.43 21.17
N HIS A 116 -10.89 13.46 21.93
CA HIS A 116 -11.88 12.48 21.47
C HIS A 116 -13.28 13.09 21.30
N VAL A 117 -14.21 12.30 20.77
CA VAL A 117 -15.60 12.69 20.48
C VAL A 117 -16.57 11.73 21.15
N GLU A 118 -17.41 12.28 22.03
CA GLU A 118 -18.46 11.53 22.73
C GLU A 118 -19.53 10.98 21.76
N PRO A 119 -20.34 9.99 22.17
CA PRO A 119 -21.46 9.49 21.37
C PRO A 119 -22.38 10.61 20.86
N GLY A 120 -22.66 10.63 19.56
CA GLY A 120 -23.46 11.69 18.90
C GLY A 120 -22.77 13.05 18.80
N GLY A 121 -21.53 13.16 19.28
CA GLY A 121 -20.77 14.40 19.31
C GLY A 121 -20.16 14.75 17.95
N THR A 122 -19.72 16.00 17.84
CA THR A 122 -18.95 16.49 16.68
C THR A 122 -17.69 17.22 17.13
N ARG A 123 -16.65 17.19 16.30
CA ARG A 123 -15.39 17.92 16.49
C ARG A 123 -14.79 18.27 15.14
N THR A 124 -14.16 19.44 15.02
CA THR A 124 -13.27 19.70 13.88
C THR A 124 -11.83 19.36 14.24
N TYR A 125 -11.27 18.33 13.60
CA TYR A 125 -9.83 18.07 13.64
C TYR A 125 -9.14 18.92 12.57
N THR A 126 -7.95 19.42 12.86
CA THR A 126 -7.16 20.21 11.91
C THR A 126 -5.79 19.59 11.71
N TRP A 127 -5.52 19.18 10.47
CA TRP A 127 -4.23 18.65 10.05
C TRP A 127 -3.57 19.64 9.10
N ARG A 128 -2.29 19.93 9.32
CA ARG A 128 -1.48 20.79 8.46
C ARG A 128 -0.34 19.97 7.87
N THR A 129 0.18 20.47 6.77
CA THR A 129 1.36 19.92 6.14
C THR A 129 2.34 21.05 5.82
N HIS A 130 3.62 20.73 5.67
CA HIS A 130 4.63 21.71 5.30
C HIS A 130 5.59 21.14 4.25
N ALA A 131 6.05 22.02 3.38
CA ALA A 131 7.14 21.72 2.45
C ALA A 131 8.49 21.63 3.21
N PRO A 132 9.46 20.85 2.69
CA PRO A 132 10.80 20.81 3.26
C PRO A 132 11.50 22.17 3.11
N GLY A 133 12.49 22.45 3.96
CA GLY A 133 13.25 23.69 3.86
C GLY A 133 14.39 23.81 4.88
N ARG A 134 15.25 24.81 4.66
CA ARG A 134 16.38 25.09 5.55
C ARG A 134 15.93 25.92 6.75
N ARG A 135 16.28 25.48 7.96
CA ARG A 135 16.06 26.23 9.21
C ARG A 135 17.08 27.36 9.34
N LYS A 136 16.79 28.32 10.23
CA LYS A 136 17.72 29.43 10.55
C LYS A 136 19.07 28.96 11.08
N ASP A 137 19.09 27.84 11.80
CA ASP A 137 20.31 27.19 12.31
C ASP A 137 21.12 26.44 11.24
N GLY A 138 20.65 26.43 9.99
CA GLY A 138 21.31 25.80 8.85
C GLY A 138 20.92 24.33 8.62
N THR A 139 20.20 23.69 9.53
CA THR A 139 19.72 22.29 9.38
C THR A 139 18.58 22.17 8.37
N TRP A 140 18.34 20.96 7.85
CA TRP A 140 17.22 20.68 6.95
C TRP A 140 16.00 20.20 7.74
N ARG A 141 14.83 20.81 7.48
CA ARG A 141 13.53 20.32 7.94
C ARG A 141 12.95 19.43 6.86
N ALA A 142 12.81 18.14 7.14
CA ALA A 142 12.03 17.23 6.29
C ALA A 142 10.59 17.75 6.21
N GLY A 143 9.98 17.70 5.03
CA GLY A 143 8.57 18.05 4.83
C GLY A 143 7.64 16.89 5.13
N SER A 144 6.34 17.14 5.07
CA SER A 144 5.30 16.17 5.42
C SER A 144 5.06 15.07 4.38
N ALA A 145 5.64 15.13 3.18
CA ALA A 145 5.32 14.16 2.13
C ALA A 145 5.71 12.73 2.51
N GLY A 146 4.78 11.80 2.30
CA GLY A 146 4.91 10.39 2.65
C GLY A 146 3.58 9.65 2.56
N TYR A 147 3.65 8.34 2.79
CA TYR A 147 2.51 7.46 2.97
C TYR A 147 2.26 7.33 4.47
N TRP A 148 1.07 7.74 4.89
CA TRP A 148 0.67 7.84 6.29
C TRP A 148 -0.70 7.17 6.48
N HIS A 149 -1.21 7.20 7.71
CA HIS A 149 -2.53 6.69 8.04
C HIS A 149 -3.17 7.48 9.18
N TYR A 150 -4.49 7.33 9.29
CA TYR A 150 -5.28 7.78 10.42
C TYR A 150 -6.01 6.61 11.05
N HIS A 151 -6.26 6.69 12.36
CA HIS A 151 -6.98 5.65 13.10
C HIS A 151 -7.64 6.17 14.38
N ASP A 152 -8.48 5.33 14.99
CA ASP A 152 -9.03 5.57 16.32
C ASP A 152 -7.99 5.35 17.41
N HIS A 153 -8.09 6.09 18.51
CA HIS A 153 -7.19 5.99 19.65
C HIS A 153 -7.92 5.82 20.99
N VAL A 154 -9.23 5.56 21.01
CA VAL A 154 -10.01 5.56 22.27
C VAL A 154 -11.04 4.43 22.44
N VAL A 155 -11.40 3.73 21.37
CA VAL A 155 -12.35 2.62 21.43
C VAL A 155 -11.68 1.39 22.04
N GLY A 156 -12.31 0.87 23.10
CA GLY A 156 -11.82 -0.28 23.87
C GLY A 156 -10.73 0.07 24.89
N THR A 157 -9.64 0.69 24.45
CA THR A 157 -8.52 1.13 25.31
C THR A 157 -8.14 2.58 25.01
N GLU A 158 -7.33 3.20 25.86
CA GLU A 158 -6.77 4.54 25.64
C GLU A 158 -5.78 4.62 24.46
N HIS A 159 -5.53 3.49 23.78
CA HIS A 159 -4.72 3.38 22.57
C HIS A 159 -5.53 2.87 21.36
N GLY A 160 -6.86 2.82 21.46
CA GLY A 160 -7.74 2.49 20.34
C GLY A 160 -7.67 1.03 19.88
N THR A 161 -7.17 0.10 20.72
CA THR A 161 -6.93 -1.30 20.32
C THR A 161 -8.17 -1.94 19.71
N GLN A 162 -9.35 -1.77 20.32
CA GLN A 162 -10.58 -2.35 19.77
C GLN A 162 -11.08 -1.58 18.54
N GLY A 163 -10.86 -0.26 18.47
CA GLY A 163 -11.19 0.54 17.30
C GLY A 163 -10.43 0.06 16.05
N LEU A 164 -9.11 -0.13 16.21
CA LEU A 164 -8.25 -0.72 15.18
C LEU A 164 -8.71 -2.12 14.77
N GLN A 165 -8.90 -3.03 15.74
CA GLN A 165 -9.39 -4.39 15.47
C GLN A 165 -10.73 -4.38 14.71
N LYS A 166 -11.60 -3.40 14.97
CA LYS A 166 -12.91 -3.28 14.33
C LYS A 166 -12.91 -2.54 12.99
N GLY A 167 -11.81 -1.91 12.57
CA GLY A 167 -11.71 -1.30 11.24
C GLY A 167 -11.59 0.22 11.20
N LEU A 168 -11.45 0.90 12.35
CA LEU A 168 -11.27 2.34 12.40
C LEU A 168 -9.83 2.74 12.04
N TYR A 169 -9.47 2.57 10.78
CA TYR A 169 -8.22 3.00 10.18
C TYR A 169 -8.42 3.40 8.71
N GLY A 170 -7.57 4.27 8.18
CA GLY A 170 -7.58 4.62 6.75
C GLY A 170 -6.30 5.32 6.29
N PRO A 171 -6.03 5.35 4.98
CA PRO A 171 -4.77 5.84 4.43
C PRO A 171 -4.77 7.38 4.25
N VAL A 172 -3.59 7.98 4.43
CA VAL A 172 -3.31 9.37 4.04
C VAL A 172 -2.09 9.40 3.13
N ILE A 173 -2.18 10.12 2.02
CA ILE A 173 -1.03 10.44 1.17
C ILE A 173 -0.79 11.94 1.24
N VAL A 174 0.43 12.34 1.55
CA VAL A 174 0.88 13.72 1.37
C VAL A 174 1.90 13.73 0.24
N ARG A 175 1.57 14.40 -0.87
CA ARG A 175 2.43 14.51 -2.05
C ARG A 175 3.33 15.74 -1.97
N ARG A 176 4.58 15.57 -2.39
CA ARG A 176 5.49 16.69 -2.65
C ARG A 176 5.27 17.19 -4.07
N LYS A 177 5.42 18.50 -4.30
CA LYS A 177 5.41 19.08 -5.66
C LYS A 177 6.39 18.30 -6.56
N GLY A 178 5.88 17.81 -7.69
CA GLY A 178 6.68 17.02 -8.63
C GLY A 178 6.63 15.50 -8.41
N ASP A 179 6.02 15.01 -7.32
CA ASP A 179 5.78 13.58 -7.15
C ASP A 179 4.92 13.05 -8.29
N VAL A 180 5.28 11.90 -8.84
CA VAL A 180 4.53 11.25 -9.92
C VAL A 180 3.18 10.76 -9.38
N LEU A 181 2.11 11.04 -10.14
CA LEU A 181 0.76 10.60 -9.83
C LEU A 181 0.46 9.26 -10.52
N PRO A 182 -0.21 8.33 -9.83
CA PRO A 182 -0.62 7.06 -10.41
C PRO A 182 -1.91 7.16 -11.22
N ASP A 183 -2.22 6.11 -11.96
CA ASP A 183 -3.54 5.93 -12.58
C ASP A 183 -4.57 5.45 -11.55
N ARG A 184 -4.14 4.66 -10.58
CA ARG A 184 -4.95 4.09 -9.50
C ARG A 184 -4.15 3.95 -8.22
N THR A 185 -4.83 4.08 -7.08
CA THR A 185 -4.26 3.81 -5.75
C THR A 185 -5.08 2.72 -5.05
N HIS A 186 -4.40 1.73 -4.51
CA HIS A 186 -4.97 0.66 -3.71
C HIS A 186 -4.39 0.69 -2.29
N THR A 187 -5.17 0.22 -1.32
CA THR A 187 -4.75 0.19 0.09
C THR A 187 -4.84 -1.23 0.63
N VAL A 188 -3.72 -1.68 1.20
CA VAL A 188 -3.58 -2.98 1.84
C VAL A 188 -3.20 -2.74 3.30
N VAL A 189 -4.08 -3.15 4.20
CA VAL A 189 -3.85 -3.07 5.64
C VAL A 189 -3.77 -4.47 6.20
N PHE A 190 -2.61 -4.84 6.73
CA PHE A 190 -2.46 -6.03 7.56
C PHE A 190 -2.88 -5.66 8.97
N ASN A 191 -4.11 -6.01 9.35
CA ASN A 191 -4.64 -5.76 10.69
C ASN A 191 -4.80 -7.10 11.41
N ASP A 192 -3.93 -7.34 12.38
CA ASP A 192 -3.71 -8.68 12.93
C ASP A 192 -3.56 -9.71 11.78
N MET A 193 -4.28 -10.82 11.85
CA MET A 193 -4.22 -11.92 10.87
C MET A 193 -5.16 -11.71 9.66
N ARG A 194 -5.54 -10.47 9.35
CA ARG A 194 -6.49 -10.15 8.26
C ARG A 194 -5.94 -9.08 7.33
N ILE A 195 -6.43 -9.10 6.09
CA ILE A 195 -6.21 -8.02 5.13
C ILE A 195 -7.48 -7.19 5.05
N ASN A 196 -7.42 -5.89 5.36
CA ASN A 196 -8.56 -4.97 5.33
C ASN A 196 -9.77 -5.49 6.13
N ASN A 197 -9.51 -6.17 7.26
CA ASN A 197 -10.48 -6.87 8.09
C ASN A 197 -11.30 -7.99 7.42
N ARG A 198 -10.99 -8.35 6.18
CA ARG A 198 -11.72 -9.38 5.45
C ARG A 198 -11.44 -10.78 6.03
N PRO A 199 -12.35 -11.74 5.82
CA PRO A 199 -12.10 -13.13 6.19
C PRO A 199 -10.82 -13.70 5.54
N PRO A 200 -10.19 -14.72 6.16
CA PRO A 200 -9.13 -15.50 5.51
C PRO A 200 -9.47 -15.89 4.07
N HIS A 201 -8.47 -15.88 3.19
CA HIS A 201 -8.60 -16.32 1.79
C HIS A 201 -9.65 -15.57 0.96
N SER A 202 -9.90 -14.29 1.26
CA SER A 202 -10.93 -13.50 0.55
C SER A 202 -10.40 -12.22 -0.08
N GLY A 203 -9.10 -12.18 -0.39
CA GLY A 203 -8.43 -11.03 -1.01
C GLY A 203 -8.21 -9.87 -0.02
N PRO A 204 -8.41 -8.60 -0.44
CA PRO A 204 -9.05 -8.17 -1.68
C PRO A 204 -8.19 -8.41 -2.93
N ASP A 205 -8.84 -8.50 -4.08
CA ASP A 205 -8.13 -8.54 -5.37
C ASP A 205 -8.21 -7.17 -6.03
N PHE A 206 -7.14 -6.79 -6.74
CA PHE A 206 -7.03 -5.51 -7.43
C PHE A 206 -6.75 -5.74 -8.91
N GLU A 207 -7.46 -5.01 -9.76
CA GLU A 207 -7.28 -5.12 -11.21
C GLU A 207 -6.46 -3.96 -11.78
N ALA A 208 -5.61 -4.31 -12.74
CA ALA A 208 -4.95 -3.36 -13.63
C ALA A 208 -4.88 -3.94 -15.04
N THR A 209 -4.46 -3.11 -15.99
CA THR A 209 -4.01 -3.51 -17.32
C THR A 209 -2.49 -3.38 -17.37
N VAL A 210 -1.83 -4.25 -18.13
CA VAL A 210 -0.38 -4.14 -18.38
C VAL A 210 -0.03 -2.70 -18.82
N GLY A 211 0.96 -2.11 -18.16
CA GLY A 211 1.43 -0.74 -18.42
C GLY A 211 0.83 0.34 -17.51
N ASP A 212 -0.25 0.04 -16.78
CA ASP A 212 -0.82 0.97 -15.81
C ASP A 212 0.17 1.31 -14.70
N ARG A 213 0.19 2.57 -14.28
CA ARG A 213 0.89 3.00 -13.07
C ARG A 213 -0.01 2.81 -11.86
N VAL A 214 0.32 1.85 -11.02
CA VAL A 214 -0.49 1.48 -9.84
C VAL A 214 0.26 1.82 -8.57
N GLU A 215 -0.38 2.57 -7.67
CA GLU A 215 0.12 2.91 -6.35
C GLU A 215 -0.47 1.99 -5.29
N PHE A 216 0.37 1.51 -4.38
CA PHE A 216 -0.04 0.75 -3.22
C PHE A 216 0.34 1.51 -1.95
N VAL A 217 -0.65 1.68 -1.06
CA VAL A 217 -0.43 2.12 0.32
C VAL A 217 -0.54 0.89 1.22
N VAL A 218 0.54 0.57 1.91
CA VAL A 218 0.61 -0.60 2.79
C VAL A 218 0.72 -0.12 4.23
N ILE A 219 -0.22 -0.54 5.08
CA ILE A 219 -0.31 -0.18 6.49
C ILE A 219 -0.35 -1.47 7.31
N THR A 220 0.20 -1.46 8.53
CA THR A 220 0.12 -2.59 9.45
C THR A 220 -0.42 -2.15 10.81
N HIS A 221 -1.32 -2.94 11.39
CA HIS A 221 -1.97 -2.69 12.69
C HIS A 221 -2.12 -4.01 13.47
N GLY A 222 -2.43 -3.89 14.76
CA GLY A 222 -2.66 -5.03 15.64
C GLY A 222 -1.43 -5.44 16.43
N GLU A 223 -1.26 -6.74 16.66
CA GLU A 223 -0.26 -7.28 17.58
C GLU A 223 0.94 -7.96 16.89
N PHE A 224 0.82 -8.26 15.59
CA PHE A 224 1.79 -9.08 14.88
C PHE A 224 2.72 -8.26 13.98
N TYR A 225 3.94 -8.76 13.82
CA TYR A 225 4.78 -8.35 12.70
C TYR A 225 4.41 -9.17 11.45
N HIS A 226 4.64 -8.58 10.28
CA HIS A 226 4.36 -9.18 8.99
C HIS A 226 5.51 -8.94 8.02
N THR A 227 5.47 -9.61 6.87
CA THR A 227 6.34 -9.32 5.71
C THR A 227 5.49 -9.18 4.46
N PHE A 228 5.26 -7.96 3.98
CA PHE A 228 4.51 -7.74 2.75
C PHE A 228 5.34 -8.14 1.53
N HIS A 229 4.85 -9.06 0.71
CA HIS A 229 5.48 -9.53 -0.52
C HIS A 229 4.54 -9.42 -1.73
N MET A 230 5.08 -9.09 -2.90
CA MET A 230 4.33 -9.03 -4.16
C MET A 230 5.08 -9.75 -5.29
N HIS A 231 4.41 -10.69 -5.94
CA HIS A 231 4.99 -11.50 -7.01
C HIS A 231 5.19 -10.67 -8.27
N GLY A 232 6.27 -10.93 -9.01
CA GLY A 232 6.55 -10.34 -10.33
C GLY A 232 6.96 -8.86 -10.33
N HIS A 233 6.80 -8.16 -9.21
CA HIS A 233 7.01 -6.72 -9.09
C HIS A 233 7.99 -6.39 -7.96
N ARG A 234 8.57 -5.19 -8.00
CA ARG A 234 9.54 -4.71 -7.01
C ARG A 234 9.48 -3.18 -6.93
N TRP A 235 9.95 -2.61 -5.82
CA TRP A 235 9.97 -1.18 -5.57
C TRP A 235 11.25 -0.78 -4.81
N ALA A 236 11.56 0.51 -4.78
CA ALA A 236 12.68 1.01 -3.97
C ALA A 236 12.23 1.22 -2.52
N ASP A 237 13.03 0.79 -1.53
CA ASP A 237 12.76 1.06 -0.12
C ASP A 237 13.14 2.50 0.24
N ASN A 238 12.30 3.44 -0.17
CA ASN A 238 12.42 4.87 0.08
C ASN A 238 11.04 5.53 0.17
N ARG A 239 11.01 6.86 0.30
CA ARG A 239 9.76 7.63 0.49
C ARG A 239 8.69 7.34 -0.57
N THR A 240 9.07 7.20 -1.85
CA THR A 240 8.13 7.13 -2.98
C THR A 240 7.94 5.72 -3.52
N GLY A 241 8.75 4.76 -3.09
CA GLY A 241 8.81 3.44 -3.72
C GLY A 241 9.56 3.42 -5.06
N MET A 242 10.19 4.53 -5.45
CA MET A 242 10.80 4.72 -6.77
C MET A 242 12.18 5.35 -6.60
N LEU A 243 13.20 4.82 -7.29
CA LEU A 243 14.52 5.44 -7.31
C LEU A 243 14.43 6.83 -7.95
N THR A 244 15.10 7.81 -7.34
CA THR A 244 15.14 9.19 -7.85
C THR A 244 16.02 9.34 -9.11
N GLY A 245 16.90 8.38 -9.36
CA GLY A 245 17.82 8.34 -10.49
C GLY A 245 18.90 7.28 -10.28
N PRO A 246 19.92 7.22 -11.16
CA PRO A 246 21.01 6.23 -11.07
C PRO A 246 21.90 6.40 -9.83
N ASP A 247 21.87 7.55 -9.17
CA ASP A 247 22.66 7.84 -7.97
C ASP A 247 21.93 7.50 -6.66
N ASP A 248 20.68 7.01 -6.74
CA ASP A 248 19.88 6.64 -5.57
C ASP A 248 20.34 5.27 -5.02
N PRO A 249 20.86 5.19 -3.77
CA PRO A 249 21.40 3.96 -3.22
C PRO A 249 20.34 3.09 -2.52
N SER A 250 19.07 3.48 -2.53
CA SER A 250 18.01 2.72 -1.88
C SER A 250 17.93 1.30 -2.41
N GLN A 251 17.74 0.34 -1.50
CA GLN A 251 17.57 -1.06 -1.87
C GLN A 251 16.29 -1.23 -2.70
N VAL A 252 16.38 -1.95 -3.81
CA VAL A 252 15.20 -2.42 -4.56
C VAL A 252 14.77 -3.76 -3.96
N ILE A 253 13.52 -3.83 -3.53
CA ILE A 253 12.95 -4.95 -2.78
C ILE A 253 11.59 -5.37 -3.37
N ASP A 254 11.19 -6.61 -3.11
CA ASP A 254 9.85 -7.15 -3.35
C ASP A 254 9.21 -7.71 -2.07
N ASN A 255 9.91 -7.62 -0.94
CA ASN A 255 9.48 -8.10 0.36
C ASN A 255 9.94 -7.13 1.46
N LYS A 256 9.03 -6.71 2.35
CA LYS A 256 9.32 -5.76 3.43
C LYS A 256 8.70 -6.20 4.75
N ILE A 257 9.50 -6.27 5.82
CA ILE A 257 8.99 -6.47 7.18
C ILE A 257 8.26 -5.21 7.68
N THR A 258 7.13 -5.39 8.35
CA THR A 258 6.33 -4.32 8.98
C THR A 258 5.81 -4.74 10.34
N GLY A 259 5.64 -3.77 11.24
CA GLY A 259 4.99 -3.94 12.54
C GLY A 259 3.82 -3.00 12.74
N PRO A 260 3.15 -3.07 13.90
CA PRO A 260 2.00 -2.22 14.20
C PRO A 260 2.29 -0.72 14.05
N ALA A 261 1.38 -0.03 13.36
CA ALA A 261 1.43 1.36 12.95
C ALA A 261 2.47 1.72 11.86
N ASP A 262 3.23 0.77 11.32
CA ASP A 262 4.07 1.03 10.15
C ASP A 262 3.20 1.36 8.93
N SER A 263 3.69 2.29 8.12
CA SER A 263 3.12 2.59 6.81
C SER A 263 4.21 2.93 5.80
N PHE A 264 4.01 2.43 4.58
CA PHE A 264 4.83 2.75 3.43
C PHE A 264 3.98 2.68 2.17
N GLY A 265 4.54 3.10 1.05
CA GLY A 265 3.87 2.95 -0.23
C GLY A 265 4.84 3.03 -1.38
N PHE A 266 4.35 2.62 -2.54
CA PHE A 266 5.16 2.53 -3.74
C PHE A 266 4.26 2.55 -4.98
N GLN A 267 4.88 2.82 -6.13
CA GLN A 267 4.24 2.71 -7.43
C GLN A 267 4.97 1.67 -8.28
N VAL A 268 4.20 0.90 -9.05
CA VAL A 268 4.72 -0.04 -10.05
C VAL A 268 4.09 0.24 -11.40
N ILE A 269 4.78 -0.16 -12.46
CA ILE A 269 4.16 -0.36 -13.76
C ILE A 269 3.66 -1.80 -13.82
N ALA A 270 2.34 -1.97 -13.95
CA ALA A 270 1.69 -3.27 -13.89
C ALA A 270 2.22 -4.19 -15.01
N GLY A 271 2.76 -5.34 -14.62
CA GLY A 271 3.30 -6.32 -15.57
C GLY A 271 4.61 -5.92 -16.25
N GLU A 272 5.34 -4.90 -15.76
CA GLU A 272 6.61 -4.47 -16.35
C GLU A 272 7.65 -5.61 -16.37
N GLY A 273 8.07 -6.02 -17.58
CA GLY A 273 9.02 -7.11 -17.79
C GLY A 273 8.49 -8.52 -17.48
N VAL A 274 7.26 -8.66 -16.99
CA VAL A 274 6.66 -9.95 -16.58
C VAL A 274 5.33 -10.27 -17.25
N GLY A 275 4.64 -9.27 -17.81
CA GLY A 275 3.39 -9.42 -18.54
C GLY A 275 2.13 -9.56 -17.66
N ALA A 276 1.01 -9.85 -18.32
CA ALA A 276 -0.28 -10.09 -17.69
C ALA A 276 -0.29 -11.40 -16.89
N GLY A 277 -1.05 -11.44 -15.79
CA GLY A 277 -1.17 -12.60 -14.92
C GLY A 277 -1.92 -12.27 -13.62
N ALA A 278 -2.33 -13.33 -12.91
CA ALA A 278 -2.83 -13.21 -11.53
C ALA A 278 -1.62 -13.25 -10.57
N TRP A 279 -1.06 -12.07 -10.27
CA TRP A 279 0.13 -11.95 -9.44
C TRP A 279 -0.26 -11.92 -7.97
N MET A 280 0.21 -12.88 -7.17
CA MET A 280 -0.11 -12.90 -5.74
C MET A 280 0.57 -11.75 -5.00
N TYR A 281 -0.12 -11.20 -4.01
CA TYR A 281 0.51 -10.49 -2.92
C TYR A 281 0.08 -11.14 -1.60
N HIS A 282 0.99 -11.25 -0.65
CA HIS A 282 0.70 -11.93 0.61
C HIS A 282 1.65 -11.53 1.73
N CYS A 283 1.27 -11.85 2.96
CA CYS A 283 2.23 -11.90 4.06
C CYS A 283 3.19 -13.09 3.83
N HIS A 284 4.50 -12.91 3.96
CA HIS A 284 5.50 -13.96 3.73
C HIS A 284 5.94 -14.69 5.01
N VAL A 285 5.36 -14.36 6.17
CA VAL A 285 5.38 -15.27 7.32
C VAL A 285 4.55 -16.49 6.94
N GLN A 286 5.18 -17.66 6.83
CA GLN A 286 4.57 -18.84 6.21
C GLN A 286 3.19 -19.21 6.78
N SER A 287 3.04 -19.24 8.11
CA SER A 287 1.75 -19.53 8.73
C SER A 287 0.69 -18.48 8.42
N HIS A 288 1.07 -17.22 8.20
CA HIS A 288 0.12 -16.15 7.91
C HIS A 288 -0.43 -16.27 6.49
N SER A 289 0.42 -16.62 5.51
CA SER A 289 -0.05 -16.93 4.15
C SER A 289 -0.95 -18.17 4.12
N ASP A 290 -0.56 -19.24 4.82
CA ASP A 290 -1.33 -20.49 4.88
C ASP A 290 -2.70 -20.27 5.52
N MET A 291 -2.79 -19.34 6.47
CA MET A 291 -4.04 -18.89 7.11
C MET A 291 -4.79 -17.81 6.34
N GLY A 292 -4.39 -17.49 5.11
CA GLY A 292 -5.21 -16.72 4.18
C GLY A 292 -4.95 -15.22 4.13
N MET A 293 -3.79 -14.74 4.61
CA MET A 293 -3.32 -13.38 4.33
C MET A 293 -2.76 -13.27 2.91
N VAL A 294 -3.63 -13.43 1.91
CA VAL A 294 -3.33 -13.46 0.48
C VAL A 294 -4.39 -12.69 -0.30
N GLY A 295 -3.96 -11.95 -1.34
CA GLY A 295 -4.83 -11.43 -2.39
C GLY A 295 -4.13 -11.46 -3.75
N LEU A 296 -4.86 -11.08 -4.79
CA LEU A 296 -4.37 -11.09 -6.17
C LEU A 296 -4.28 -9.68 -6.75
N PHE A 297 -3.14 -9.37 -7.36
CA PHE A 297 -2.98 -8.29 -8.31
C PHE A 297 -3.21 -8.84 -9.72
N LEU A 298 -4.45 -8.68 -10.19
CA LEU A 298 -4.96 -9.18 -11.46
C LEU A 298 -4.58 -8.23 -12.60
N VAL A 299 -3.43 -8.48 -13.23
CA VAL A 299 -2.92 -7.68 -14.34
C VAL A 299 -3.43 -8.27 -15.66
N LYS A 300 -4.36 -7.56 -16.30
CA LYS A 300 -5.01 -7.94 -17.57
C LYS A 300 -4.17 -7.52 -18.77
N LYS A 301 -4.29 -8.28 -19.86
CA LYS A 301 -3.89 -7.82 -21.20
C LYS A 301 -4.78 -6.67 -21.68
N PRO A 302 -4.38 -5.94 -22.75
CA PRO A 302 -5.22 -4.90 -23.36
C PRO A 302 -6.59 -5.38 -23.83
N ASP A 303 -6.73 -6.67 -24.16
CA ASP A 303 -8.00 -7.30 -24.55
C ASP A 303 -8.88 -7.71 -23.35
N GLY A 304 -8.44 -7.43 -22.12
CA GLY A 304 -9.14 -7.74 -20.87
C GLY A 304 -8.89 -9.14 -20.32
N THR A 305 -8.12 -9.99 -21.01
CA THR A 305 -7.87 -11.38 -20.56
C THR A 305 -6.71 -11.49 -19.57
N ILE A 306 -6.74 -12.50 -18.69
CA ILE A 306 -5.64 -12.86 -17.79
C ILE A 306 -5.15 -14.28 -18.14
N PRO A 307 -3.88 -14.47 -18.52
CA PRO A 307 -3.36 -15.81 -18.85
C PRO A 307 -3.46 -16.79 -17.69
N GLY A 308 -4.06 -17.95 -17.94
CA GLY A 308 -4.05 -19.07 -16.99
C GLY A 308 -4.81 -18.83 -15.68
N TYR A 309 -5.71 -17.84 -15.65
CA TYR A 309 -6.53 -17.53 -14.48
C TYR A 309 -8.00 -17.83 -14.77
N ASP A 310 -8.57 -18.78 -14.02
CA ASP A 310 -10.01 -19.00 -13.92
C ASP A 310 -10.49 -18.48 -12.55
N PRO A 311 -11.40 -17.48 -12.51
CA PRO A 311 -11.95 -16.95 -11.26
C PRO A 311 -12.59 -18.03 -10.37
N HIS A 312 -13.07 -19.13 -10.95
CA HIS A 312 -13.78 -20.19 -10.21
C HIS A 312 -12.85 -21.20 -9.53
N GLU A 313 -11.64 -21.44 -10.03
CA GLU A 313 -10.70 -22.38 -9.41
C GLU A 313 -10.04 -21.83 -8.13
N HIS A 314 -10.04 -20.51 -7.96
CA HIS A 314 -9.47 -19.84 -6.79
C HIS A 314 -10.51 -19.38 -5.75
N GLY A 315 -11.81 -19.51 -6.04
CA GLY A 315 -12.92 -19.05 -5.18
C GLY A 315 -13.59 -20.11 -4.31
N GLU A 316 -13.39 -21.41 -4.58
CA GLU A 316 -13.99 -22.49 -3.80
C GLU A 316 -12.92 -23.47 -3.31
N GLN A 317 -12.69 -23.53 -1.98
CA GLN A 317 -12.16 -24.73 -1.34
C GLN A 317 -13.27 -25.44 -0.54
N PRO A 318 -13.32 -26.78 -0.58
CA PRO A 318 -14.34 -27.57 0.11
C PRO A 318 -14.22 -27.43 1.64
N PRO A 319 -15.31 -27.69 2.40
CA PRO A 319 -15.29 -27.55 3.85
C PRO A 319 -14.21 -28.44 4.45
N ALA A 320 -13.46 -27.89 5.41
CA ALA A 320 -12.44 -28.61 6.16
C ALA A 320 -13.03 -29.92 6.72
N GLY A 321 -12.63 -31.04 6.13
CA GLY A 321 -12.93 -32.35 6.67
C GLY A 321 -12.28 -32.47 8.05
N GLY A 322 -13.10 -32.72 9.07
CA GLY A 322 -12.61 -33.00 10.41
C GLY A 322 -11.70 -34.22 10.39
N HIS A 323 -10.46 -34.04 10.82
CA HIS A 323 -9.62 -35.16 11.20
C HIS A 323 -9.92 -35.48 12.67
N GLU A 324 -10.69 -36.54 12.88
CA GLU A 324 -10.69 -37.28 14.15
C GLU A 324 -9.31 -37.93 14.35
N HIS A 325 -8.66 -37.59 15.45
CA HIS A 325 -7.70 -38.44 16.15
C HIS A 325 -7.89 -38.27 17.66
#